data_AF-A0A349AXL8-F1
#
_entry.id   AF-A0A349AXL8-F1
#
_cell.length_a   1.000
_cell.length_b   1.000
_cell.length_c   1.000
_cell.angle_alpha   90.00
_cell.angle_beta   90.00
_cell.angle_gamma   90.00
#
_symmetry.space_group_name_H-M   'P 1'
#
loop_
_entity.id
_entity.type
_entity.pdbx_description
1 polymer ?
#
loop_
_entity_poly.entity_id
_entity_poly.type
_entity_poly.pdbx_seq_one_letter_code
_entity_poly.pdbx_strand_id
1 'polypeptide(L)' 'MTTGQVDFSVAGKVALVTGAASGIGRAISIRLAQAGSSLILIDIADASDLAA' A
#
# COMPACT_ATOMS: atom_id res chain seq x y z
N MET A 1 1.48 -30.57 18.31
CA MET A 1 2.47 -30.31 17.25
C MET A 1 1.78 -30.67 15.94
N THR A 2 1.53 -29.81 14.95
CA THR A 2 2.11 -28.53 14.50
C THR A 2 0.97 -27.61 14.01
N THR A 3 0.91 -26.36 14.48
CA THR A 3 0.01 -25.34 13.89
C THR A 3 0.54 -24.99 12.51
N GLY A 4 -0.25 -25.23 11.45
CA GLY A 4 0.13 -24.88 10.08
C GLY A 4 0.47 -23.40 9.99
N GLN A 5 1.75 -23.09 9.74
CA GLN A 5 2.20 -21.74 9.47
C GLN A 5 1.72 -21.38 8.06
N VAL A 6 0.85 -20.37 7.97
CA VAL A 6 0.49 -19.77 6.67
C VAL A 6 1.47 -18.65 6.43
N ASP A 7 2.34 -18.84 5.44
CA ASP A 7 3.32 -17.83 5.03
C ASP A 7 2.58 -16.74 4.25
N PHE A 8 2.25 -15.63 4.91
CA PHE A 8 1.60 -14.48 4.29
C PHE A 8 2.65 -13.52 3.71
N SER A 9 3.11 -13.82 2.49
CA SER A 9 3.99 -12.95 1.73
C SER A 9 3.25 -12.26 0.59
N VAL A 10 3.52 -10.96 0.42
CA VAL A 10 3.03 -10.12 -0.68
C VAL A 10 4.13 -9.73 -1.66
N ALA A 11 5.34 -10.26 -1.50
CA ALA A 11 6.46 -10.01 -2.38
C ALA A 11 6.14 -10.46 -3.82
N GLY A 12 6.45 -9.62 -4.81
CA GLY A 12 6.18 -9.87 -6.22
C GLY A 12 4.70 -9.82 -6.61
N LYS A 13 3.79 -9.48 -5.69
CA LYS A 13 2.37 -9.25 -6.00
C LYS A 13 2.12 -7.81 -6.41
N VAL A 14 1.00 -7.58 -7.08
CA VAL A 14 0.48 -6.23 -7.39
C VAL A 14 -0.58 -5.87 -6.36
N ALA A 15 -0.48 -4.70 -5.74
CA ALA A 15 -1.44 -4.18 -4.77
C ALA A 15 -2.02 -2.83 -5.21
N LEU A 16 -3.35 -2.71 -5.15
CA LEU A 16 -4.08 -1.47 -5.39
C LEU A 16 -4.40 -0.81 -4.04
N VAL A 17 -4.06 0.46 -3.87
CA VAL A 17 -4.35 1.21 -2.65
C VAL A 17 -5.12 2.48 -2.99
N THR A 18 -6.28 2.67 -2.37
CA THR A 18 -7.07 3.91 -2.42
C THR A 18 -6.74 4.80 -1.20
N GLY A 19 -6.85 6.12 -1.33
CA GLY A 19 -6.44 7.04 -0.27
C GLY A 19 -4.92 7.01 -0.02
N ALA A 20 -4.13 6.72 -1.07
CA ALA A 20 -2.71 6.42 -0.96
C ALA A 20 -1.80 7.64 -0.66
N ALA A 21 -2.28 8.87 -0.82
CA ALA A 21 -1.49 10.09 -0.67
C ALA A 21 -1.31 10.50 0.79
N SER A 22 -2.20 10.11 1.71
CA SER A 22 -2.14 10.52 3.11
C SER A 22 -2.56 9.44 4.12
N GLY A 23 -2.38 9.76 5.41
CA GLY A 23 -2.87 8.93 6.52
C GLY A 23 -2.48 7.44 6.43
N ILE A 24 -3.49 6.59 6.62
CA ILE A 24 -3.34 5.13 6.65
C ILE A 24 -2.98 4.59 5.26
N GLY A 25 -3.60 5.08 4.20
CA GLY A 25 -3.34 4.58 2.84
C GLY A 25 -1.89 4.82 2.41
N ARG A 26 -1.31 5.98 2.76
CA ARG A 26 0.12 6.23 2.59
C ARG A 26 0.99 5.26 3.39
N ALA A 27 0.67 5.05 4.67
CA ALA A 27 1.43 4.15 5.52
C ALA A 27 1.41 2.69 5.00
N ILE A 28 0.25 2.22 4.55
CA ILE A 28 0.07 0.90 3.93
C ILE A 28 0.87 0.80 2.63
N SER A 29 0.79 1.81 1.76
CA SER A 29 1.53 1.85 0.49
C SER A 29 3.03 1.69 0.70
N ILE A 30 3.58 2.41 1.69
CA ILE A 30 5.01 2.31 2.06
C ILE A 30 5.34 0.91 2.56
N ARG A 31 4.50 0.32 3.42
CA ARG A 31 4.76 -1.02 3.96
C ARG A 31 4.68 -2.11 2.90
N LEU A 32 3.74 -2.03 1.97
CA LEU A 32 3.61 -2.96 0.85
C LEU A 32 4.80 -2.83 -0.11
N ALA A 33 5.30 -1.62 -0.36
CA ALA A 33 6.51 -1.40 -1.17
C ALA A 33 7.73 -2.06 -0.51
N GLN A 34 7.90 -1.84 0.79
CA GLN A 34 8.97 -2.45 1.58
C GLN A 34 8.88 -3.99 1.61
N ALA A 35 7.66 -4.53 1.58
CA ALA A 35 7.41 -5.97 1.49
C ALA A 35 7.60 -6.54 0.07
N GLY A 36 8.00 -5.72 -0.91
CA GLY A 36 8.34 -6.14 -2.26
C GLY A 36 7.14 -6.26 -3.22
N SER A 37 6.01 -5.62 -2.90
CA SER A 37 4.87 -5.54 -3.83
C SER A 37 5.07 -4.42 -4.84
N SER A 38 4.60 -4.63 -6.07
CA SER A 38 4.35 -3.56 -7.04
C SER A 38 3.03 -2.89 -6.71
N LEU A 39 2.95 -1.56 -6.83
CA LEU A 39 1.81 -0.79 -6.33
C LEU A 39 1.11 0.01 -7.41
N ILE A 40 -0.21 0.07 -7.32
CA ILE A 40 -1.05 1.04 -8.01
C ILE A 40 -1.66 1.93 -6.93
N LEU A 41 -1.29 3.20 -6.93
CA LEU A 41 -1.71 4.17 -5.92
C LEU A 41 -2.79 5.08 -6.50
N ILE A 42 -3.94 5.11 -5.82
CA ILE A 42 -5.07 5.94 -6.19
C ILE A 42 -5.37 6.86 -5.02
N ASP A 43 -5.50 8.14 -5.31
CA ASP A 43 -6.07 9.11 -4.40
C ASP A 43 -6.82 10.18 -5.20
N ILE A 44 -7.69 10.94 -4.54
CA ILE A 44 -8.25 12.14 -5.10
C ILE A 44 -7.23 13.27 -4.93
N ALA A 45 -6.94 13.99 -6.01
CA ALA A 45 -6.19 15.22 -5.90
C ALA A 45 -7.16 16.28 -5.38
N ASP A 46 -6.93 16.78 -4.17
CA ASP A 46 -7.66 17.94 -3.68
C ASP A 46 -7.12 19.20 -4.36
N ALA A 47 -8.01 20.08 -4.81
CA ALA A 47 -7.61 21.26 -5.58
C ALA A 47 -6.80 22.26 -4.72
N SER A 48 -6.96 22.19 -3.39
CA SER A 48 -6.16 22.93 -2.40
C SER A 48 -4.68 22.55 -2.41
N ASP A 49 -4.35 21.32 -2.81
CA ASP A 49 -2.97 20.82 -2.82
C ASP A 49 -2.17 21.29 -4.06
N LEU A 50 -2.84 21.87 -5.06
CA LEU A 50 -2.22 22.38 -6.29
C LEU A 50 -1.59 23.78 -6.13
N ALA A 51 -1.81 24.44 -4.98
CA ALA A 51 -1.38 25.81 -4.73
C ALA A 51 -0.04 25.93 -3.97
N ALA A 52 0.66 24.82 -3.73
CA ALA A 52 1.97 24.76 -3.08
C ALA A 52 3.10 24.53 -4.11
#